data_AF-A0A1G0ZXG0-F1
#
_entry.id   AF-A0A1G0ZXG0-F1
#
_cell.length_a   1.000
_cell.length_b   1.000
_cell.length_c   1.000
_cell.angle_alpha   90.00
_cell.angle_beta   90.00
_cell.angle_gamma   90.00
#
_symmetry.space_group_name_H-M   'P 1'
#
loop_
_entity.id
_entity.type
_entity.pdbx_description
1 polymer ?
#
loop_
_entity_poly.entity_id
_entity_poly.type
_entity_poly.pdbx_seq_one_letter_code
_entity_poly.pdbx_strand_id
1 'polypeptide(L)'
;MSNLDTAWITGIRMGVCRVRRRAGQLPVVLAVDTGPKALDLAARAGALPDACRKAGLRGVTVPDGSNPVVLAGAVESACAGGIPDVVAVTGCGVAAVADGPETARLRLKACLEGVAIEPKGTRPLSAGRLAGQVVLVTGGAQGFGKGIAESLIREGAAVVVADLNEAIGVQTADELNRMAGGAVARFVRMDVTSLASLETGVAETVRVFGGLDILVANAGVLKAGSIEELDERAFDLVTAVNYKAYFLCVRAAVPVMKLQRALCPGIWMDVVQINSKSGLEGSNKNFAYAGSKFGGIGLTQSFALELVEYGIKVNSICPGNYYEGPLWSDPEKGLFVQYLRTGKVPGAKTIDDVKAFYMGKVPMRRGCSPLDVTRAILYLHEQEYETGQALPVTGGQVMMN
;
A
#
# COMPACT_ATOMS: atom_id res chain seq x y z
N MET A 1 -10.39 -33.63 -19.31
CA MET A 1 -11.46 -33.03 -18.50
C MET A 1 -10.82 -32.37 -17.29
N SER A 2 -10.81 -31.05 -17.22
CA SER A 2 -10.38 -30.27 -16.05
C SER A 2 -11.54 -29.38 -15.65
N ASN A 3 -12.05 -29.57 -14.43
CA ASN A 3 -13.20 -28.83 -13.90
C ASN A 3 -12.91 -27.32 -13.92
N LEU A 4 -13.75 -26.58 -14.63
CA LEU A 4 -13.89 -25.14 -14.48
C LEU A 4 -14.71 -24.91 -13.20
N ASP A 5 -14.05 -24.69 -12.06
CA ASP A 5 -14.74 -24.22 -10.86
C ASP A 5 -15.16 -22.76 -11.09
N THR A 6 -16.41 -22.58 -11.53
CA THR A 6 -17.01 -21.28 -11.78
C THR A 6 -17.49 -20.66 -10.47
N ALA A 7 -16.84 -19.60 -10.00
CA ALA A 7 -17.40 -18.70 -8.98
C ALA A 7 -17.84 -17.39 -9.64
N TRP A 8 -19.07 -16.96 -9.37
CA TRP A 8 -19.64 -15.72 -9.86
C TRP A 8 -19.38 -14.59 -8.85
N ILE A 9 -18.50 -13.66 -9.17
CA ILE A 9 -18.39 -12.40 -8.43
C ILE A 9 -18.18 -11.26 -9.44
N THR A 10 -19.14 -10.34 -9.53
CA THR A 10 -19.05 -9.06 -10.26
C THR A 10 -18.76 -9.13 -11.77
N GLY A 11 -19.59 -9.84 -12.55
CA GLY A 11 -19.65 -9.66 -14.02
C GLY A 11 -18.49 -10.24 -14.87
N ILE A 12 -17.47 -10.84 -14.26
CA ILE A 12 -16.33 -11.51 -14.93
C ILE A 12 -16.49 -13.03 -14.76
N ARG A 13 -16.32 -13.81 -15.83
CA ARG A 13 -16.34 -15.29 -15.78
C ARG A 13 -14.93 -15.82 -15.53
N MET A 14 -14.63 -16.13 -14.26
CA MET A 14 -13.35 -16.75 -13.89
C MET A 14 -13.34 -18.23 -14.27
N GLY A 15 -12.31 -18.68 -15.00
CA GLY A 15 -12.14 -20.08 -15.38
C GLY A 15 -10.68 -20.50 -15.30
N VAL A 16 -10.28 -21.18 -14.22
CA VAL A 16 -8.88 -21.61 -14.05
C VAL A 16 -8.56 -22.73 -15.05
N CYS A 17 -7.67 -22.47 -16.01
CA CYS A 17 -7.17 -23.49 -16.92
C CYS A 17 -5.65 -23.61 -16.78
N ARG A 18 -5.16 -24.79 -16.37
CA ARG A 18 -3.73 -25.04 -16.17
C ARG A 18 -3.06 -25.35 -17.51
N VAL A 19 -2.23 -24.44 -18.01
CA VAL A 19 -1.41 -24.64 -19.22
C VAL A 19 -0.09 -25.33 -18.84
N ARG A 20 0.36 -26.36 -19.59
CA ARG A 20 1.60 -27.09 -19.29
C ARG A 20 2.81 -26.49 -20.01
N ARG A 21 3.88 -26.17 -19.27
CA ARG A 21 5.21 -25.82 -19.80
C ARG A 21 5.93 -27.08 -20.29
N ARG A 22 6.68 -27.01 -21.41
CA ARG A 22 7.82 -27.91 -21.63
C ARG A 22 8.95 -27.40 -20.72
N ALA A 23 9.26 -28.18 -19.67
CA ALA A 23 10.25 -27.95 -18.60
C ALA A 23 9.84 -26.95 -17.48
N GLY A 24 9.41 -27.50 -16.33
CA GLY A 24 9.22 -26.78 -15.04
C GLY A 24 7.86 -26.09 -14.89
N GLN A 25 6.96 -26.66 -14.09
CA GLN A 25 5.54 -26.27 -13.95
C GLN A 25 5.35 -24.98 -13.12
N LEU A 26 4.51 -24.05 -13.62
CA LEU A 26 3.79 -23.06 -12.81
C LEU A 26 2.31 -23.07 -13.25
N PRO A 27 1.33 -22.98 -12.32
CA PRO A 27 -0.07 -22.89 -12.68
C PRO A 27 -0.35 -21.51 -13.31
N VAL A 28 -0.78 -21.50 -14.57
CA VAL A 28 -1.36 -20.30 -15.19
C VAL A 28 -2.84 -20.25 -14.82
N VAL A 29 -3.28 -19.12 -14.26
CA VAL A 29 -4.68 -18.76 -14.05
C VAL A 29 -5.13 -17.91 -15.24
N LEU A 30 -6.19 -18.36 -15.91
CA LEU A 30 -6.86 -17.63 -16.97
C LEU A 30 -8.12 -16.96 -16.37
N ALA A 31 -8.09 -15.64 -16.19
CA ALA A 31 -9.31 -14.89 -15.92
C ALA A 31 -9.91 -14.49 -17.27
N VAL A 32 -11.20 -14.74 -17.52
CA VAL A 32 -11.86 -14.37 -18.79
C VAL A 32 -12.91 -13.29 -18.53
N ASP A 33 -12.71 -12.12 -19.11
CA ASP A 33 -13.73 -11.07 -19.15
C ASP A 33 -14.55 -11.20 -20.44
N THR A 34 -15.86 -11.37 -20.28
CA THR A 34 -16.84 -11.45 -21.37
C THR A 34 -17.78 -10.24 -21.38
N GLY A 35 -17.41 -9.15 -20.71
CA GLY A 35 -18.16 -7.90 -20.68
C GLY A 35 -18.15 -7.19 -22.04
N PRO A 36 -19.04 -6.19 -22.25
CA PRO A 36 -19.22 -5.55 -23.56
C PRO A 36 -17.93 -4.97 -24.16
N LYS A 37 -17.07 -4.37 -23.32
CA LYS A 37 -15.76 -3.85 -23.75
C LYS A 37 -14.79 -4.96 -24.15
N ALA A 38 -14.78 -6.07 -23.43
CA ALA A 38 -13.91 -7.21 -23.74
C ALA A 38 -14.36 -7.90 -25.04
N LEU A 39 -15.67 -8.00 -25.27
CA LEU A 39 -16.23 -8.50 -26.52
C LEU A 39 -15.93 -7.56 -27.70
N ASP A 40 -16.01 -6.24 -27.52
CA ASP A 40 -15.61 -5.27 -28.55
C ASP A 40 -14.12 -5.38 -28.89
N LEU A 41 -13.25 -5.45 -27.88
CA LEU A 41 -11.81 -5.64 -28.07
C LEU A 41 -11.49 -6.96 -28.78
N ALA A 42 -12.22 -8.02 -28.46
CA ALA A 42 -12.04 -9.34 -29.05
C ALA A 42 -12.58 -9.43 -30.50
N ALA A 43 -13.63 -8.66 -30.82
CA ALA A 43 -14.20 -8.60 -32.16
C ALA A 43 -13.31 -7.81 -33.14
N ARG A 44 -12.54 -6.84 -32.64
CA ARG A 44 -11.71 -5.94 -33.46
C ARG A 44 -10.28 -6.47 -33.55
N ALA A 45 -9.98 -7.21 -34.61
CA ALA A 45 -8.63 -7.68 -34.90
C ALA A 45 -7.63 -6.51 -34.88
N GLY A 46 -6.58 -6.60 -34.05
CA GLY A 46 -5.56 -5.55 -33.87
C GLY A 46 -5.82 -4.58 -32.72
N ALA A 47 -7.05 -4.47 -32.19
CA ALA A 47 -7.35 -3.55 -31.09
C ALA A 47 -6.73 -3.99 -29.74
N LEU A 48 -6.65 -5.30 -29.50
CA LEU A 48 -6.04 -5.84 -28.29
C LEU A 48 -4.52 -5.63 -28.23
N PRO A 49 -3.71 -5.98 -29.25
CA PRO A 49 -2.29 -5.67 -29.24
C PRO A 49 -1.99 -4.20 -28.94
N ASP A 50 -2.79 -3.26 -29.45
CA ASP A 50 -2.61 -1.83 -29.19
C ASP A 50 -3.03 -1.41 -27.77
N ALA A 51 -4.15 -1.95 -27.26
CA ALA A 51 -4.57 -1.74 -25.87
C ALA A 51 -3.56 -2.31 -24.87
N CYS A 52 -3.04 -3.51 -25.14
CA CYS A 52 -1.99 -4.14 -24.36
C CYS A 52 -0.67 -3.36 -24.44
N ARG A 53 -0.28 -2.89 -25.63
CA ARG A 53 0.92 -2.05 -25.82
C ARG A 53 0.84 -0.79 -24.97
N LYS A 54 -0.31 -0.12 -24.91
CA LYS A 54 -0.55 1.03 -24.03
C LYS A 54 -0.44 0.66 -22.54
N ALA A 55 -0.83 -0.56 -22.19
CA ALA A 55 -0.73 -1.08 -20.82
C ALA A 55 0.65 -1.66 -20.46
N GLY A 56 1.63 -1.66 -21.38
CA GLY A 56 2.93 -2.32 -21.18
C GLY A 56 2.83 -3.86 -21.15
N LEU A 57 1.75 -4.42 -21.68
CA LEU A 57 1.44 -5.84 -21.71
C LEU A 57 1.64 -6.42 -23.10
N ARG A 58 1.95 -7.72 -23.17
CA ARG A 58 1.93 -8.47 -24.43
C ARG A 58 0.54 -9.01 -24.72
N GLY A 59 -0.15 -8.37 -25.66
CA GLY A 59 -1.45 -8.79 -26.18
C GLY A 59 -1.33 -9.68 -27.41
N VAL A 60 -2.07 -10.79 -27.44
CA VAL A 60 -2.22 -11.63 -28.65
C VAL A 60 -3.70 -11.84 -28.94
N THR A 61 -4.09 -11.69 -30.21
CA THR A 61 -5.43 -12.08 -30.68
C THR A 61 -5.33 -13.45 -31.34
N VAL A 62 -6.17 -14.39 -30.91
CA VAL A 62 -6.29 -15.71 -31.55
C VAL A 62 -7.65 -15.84 -32.25
N PRO A 63 -7.71 -16.42 -33.46
CA PRO A 63 -8.97 -16.65 -34.18
C PRO A 63 -9.89 -17.61 -33.42
N ASP A 64 -11.21 -17.47 -33.63
CA ASP A 64 -12.19 -18.36 -33.01
C ASP A 64 -12.07 -19.81 -33.51
N GLY A 65 -12.30 -20.73 -32.59
CA GLY A 65 -12.43 -22.16 -32.85
C GLY A 65 -13.41 -22.79 -31.87
N SER A 66 -14.58 -22.19 -31.65
CA SER A 66 -15.84 -22.80 -31.20
C SER A 66 -15.83 -23.84 -30.05
N ASN A 67 -14.81 -23.89 -29.19
CA ASN A 67 -14.76 -24.75 -28.00
C ASN A 67 -13.73 -24.25 -26.95
N PRO A 68 -14.04 -24.19 -25.64
CA PRO A 68 -13.08 -23.84 -24.59
C PRO A 68 -11.83 -24.73 -24.51
N VAL A 69 -11.86 -25.96 -25.05
CA VAL A 69 -10.67 -26.82 -25.21
C VAL A 69 -9.66 -26.22 -26.20
N VAL A 70 -10.14 -25.45 -27.19
CA VAL A 70 -9.31 -24.72 -28.15
C VAL A 70 -8.69 -23.47 -27.51
N LEU A 71 -9.29 -22.91 -26.46
CA LEU A 71 -8.71 -21.76 -25.72
C LEU A 71 -7.34 -22.10 -25.12
N ALA A 72 -7.23 -23.26 -24.46
CA ALA A 72 -5.96 -23.73 -23.90
C ALA A 72 -4.92 -24.01 -25.00
N GLY A 73 -5.33 -24.69 -26.09
CA GLY A 73 -4.45 -24.96 -27.24
C GLY A 73 -4.03 -23.72 -28.01
N ALA A 74 -4.89 -22.70 -28.11
CA ALA A 74 -4.60 -21.42 -28.75
C ALA A 74 -3.68 -20.55 -27.89
N VAL A 75 -3.87 -20.55 -26.56
CA VAL A 75 -2.93 -19.93 -25.61
C VAL A 75 -1.58 -20.66 -25.65
N GLU A 76 -1.54 -21.99 -25.69
CA GLU A 76 -0.32 -22.79 -25.85
C GLU A 76 0.40 -22.51 -27.18
N SER A 77 -0.34 -22.38 -28.28
CA SER A 77 0.19 -22.01 -29.59
C SER A 77 0.74 -20.56 -29.60
N ALA A 78 0.03 -19.62 -28.98
CA ALA A 78 0.51 -18.24 -28.79
C ALA A 78 1.77 -18.15 -27.91
N CYS A 79 1.96 -19.11 -27.00
CA CYS A 79 3.16 -19.25 -26.18
C CYS A 79 4.41 -19.66 -26.97
N ALA A 80 4.30 -20.11 -28.23
CA ALA A 80 5.45 -20.48 -29.06
C ALA A 80 6.42 -19.30 -29.32
N GLY A 81 5.94 -18.05 -29.21
CA GLY A 81 6.76 -16.83 -29.24
C GLY A 81 7.08 -16.25 -27.86
N GLY A 82 6.81 -16.97 -26.75
CA GLY A 82 6.81 -16.50 -25.36
C GLY A 82 5.39 -16.31 -24.80
N ILE A 83 5.23 -16.27 -23.48
CA ILE A 83 3.92 -16.23 -22.81
C ILE A 83 3.30 -14.82 -22.96
N PRO A 84 2.09 -14.68 -23.55
CA PRO A 84 1.37 -13.40 -23.59
C PRO A 84 0.79 -13.04 -22.21
N ASP A 85 0.65 -11.75 -21.90
CA ASP A 85 0.01 -11.30 -20.66
C ASP A 85 -1.52 -11.30 -20.76
N VAL A 86 -2.03 -11.01 -21.97
CA VAL A 86 -3.45 -10.94 -22.29
C VAL A 86 -3.70 -11.55 -23.67
N VAL A 87 -4.76 -12.33 -23.79
CA VAL A 87 -5.17 -13.04 -24.99
C VAL A 87 -6.62 -12.69 -25.30
N ALA A 88 -6.89 -12.10 -26.46
CA ALA A 88 -8.26 -11.97 -26.96
C ALA A 88 -8.59 -13.18 -27.82
N VAL A 89 -9.75 -13.76 -27.57
CA VAL A 89 -10.33 -14.82 -28.38
C VAL A 89 -11.53 -14.25 -29.10
N THR A 90 -11.42 -14.13 -30.43
CA THR A 90 -12.47 -13.53 -31.25
C THR A 90 -13.82 -14.19 -30.97
N GLY A 91 -14.86 -13.39 -30.74
CA GLY A 91 -16.21 -13.87 -30.42
C GLY A 91 -16.42 -14.39 -28.99
N CYS A 92 -15.36 -14.58 -28.20
CA CYS A 92 -15.45 -15.16 -26.85
C CYS A 92 -15.16 -14.15 -25.73
N GLY A 93 -14.17 -13.27 -25.89
CA GLY A 93 -13.77 -12.28 -24.88
C GLY A 93 -12.25 -12.16 -24.72
N VAL A 94 -11.81 -11.58 -23.61
CA VAL A 94 -10.38 -11.35 -23.33
C VAL A 94 -9.98 -12.11 -22.07
N ALA A 95 -8.84 -12.79 -22.12
CA ALA A 95 -8.28 -13.55 -21.02
C ALA A 95 -6.92 -13.01 -20.59
N ALA A 96 -6.63 -12.90 -19.30
CA ALA A 96 -5.28 -12.65 -18.83
C ALA A 96 -4.60 -13.93 -18.37
N VAL A 97 -3.33 -14.07 -18.71
CA VAL A 97 -2.45 -15.14 -18.22
C VAL A 97 -1.73 -14.61 -17.00
N ALA A 98 -1.88 -15.23 -15.84
CA ALA A 98 -1.10 -14.85 -14.66
C ALA A 98 -0.88 -16.02 -13.69
N ASP A 99 -0.11 -15.80 -12.63
CA ASP A 99 0.14 -16.73 -11.53
C ASP A 99 -1.01 -16.80 -10.51
N GLY A 100 -1.96 -15.87 -10.58
CA GLY A 100 -3.11 -15.80 -9.68
C GLY A 100 -4.29 -14.99 -10.24
N PRO A 101 -5.49 -15.16 -9.67
CA PRO A 101 -6.72 -14.52 -10.13
C PRO A 101 -6.68 -12.98 -10.02
N GLU A 102 -6.06 -12.43 -8.97
CA GLU A 102 -5.91 -10.97 -8.80
C GLU A 102 -4.98 -10.35 -9.84
N THR A 103 -3.82 -10.96 -10.07
CA THR A 103 -2.88 -10.53 -11.13
C THR A 103 -3.55 -10.58 -12.51
N ALA A 104 -4.33 -11.62 -12.79
CA ALA A 104 -5.08 -11.76 -14.04
C ALA A 104 -6.15 -10.66 -14.17
N ARG A 105 -6.88 -10.35 -13.09
CA ARG A 105 -7.87 -9.26 -13.05
C ARG A 105 -7.23 -7.89 -13.29
N LEU A 106 -6.07 -7.62 -12.68
CA LEU A 106 -5.34 -6.37 -12.89
C LEU A 106 -4.85 -6.22 -14.33
N ARG A 107 -4.32 -7.29 -14.94
CA ARG A 107 -3.91 -7.30 -16.36
C ARG A 107 -5.10 -7.04 -17.30
N LEU A 108 -6.24 -7.68 -17.04
CA LEU A 108 -7.48 -7.43 -17.78
C LEU A 108 -7.93 -5.99 -17.62
N LYS A 109 -8.00 -5.49 -16.38
CA LYS A 109 -8.41 -4.11 -16.10
C LYS A 109 -7.47 -3.10 -16.78
N ALA A 110 -6.16 -3.28 -16.65
CA ALA A 110 -5.15 -2.45 -17.31
C ALA A 110 -5.33 -2.43 -18.84
N CYS A 111 -5.57 -3.60 -19.44
CA CYS A 111 -5.84 -3.72 -20.87
C CYS A 111 -7.18 -3.08 -21.30
N LEU A 112 -8.26 -3.32 -20.55
CA LEU A 112 -9.62 -2.91 -20.91
C LEU A 112 -9.89 -1.43 -20.63
N GLU A 113 -9.25 -0.88 -19.61
CA GLU A 113 -9.38 0.53 -19.21
C GLU A 113 -8.24 1.40 -19.75
N GLY A 114 -7.22 0.79 -20.37
CA GLY A 114 -6.04 1.51 -20.86
C GLY A 114 -5.20 2.12 -19.74
N VAL A 115 -5.21 1.51 -18.55
CA VAL A 115 -4.39 1.94 -17.42
C VAL A 115 -2.96 1.45 -17.66
N ALA A 116 -2.09 2.36 -18.08
CA ALA A 116 -0.66 2.08 -18.22
C ALA A 116 -0.04 1.91 -16.83
N ILE A 117 0.51 0.72 -16.54
CA ILE A 117 1.54 0.64 -15.50
C ILE A 117 2.80 1.18 -16.15
N GLU A 118 3.11 2.44 -15.87
CA GLU A 118 4.32 3.06 -16.41
C GLU A 118 5.55 2.51 -15.68
N PRO A 119 6.56 2.02 -16.43
CA PRO A 119 7.85 1.69 -15.87
C PRO A 119 8.38 2.83 -15.00
N LYS A 120 8.96 2.49 -13.84
CA LYS A 120 9.52 3.44 -12.86
C LYS A 120 10.44 4.52 -13.48
N GLY A 121 11.07 4.23 -14.63
CA GLY A 121 11.98 5.14 -15.35
C GLY A 121 11.35 5.99 -16.47
N THR A 122 10.05 5.87 -16.77
CA THR A 122 9.38 6.66 -17.81
C THR A 122 8.43 7.73 -17.26
N ARG A 123 8.20 7.74 -15.94
CA ARG A 123 7.32 8.71 -15.28
C ARG A 123 7.96 10.09 -15.26
N PRO A 124 7.17 11.19 -15.33
CA PRO A 124 7.71 12.54 -15.30
C PRO A 124 8.61 12.74 -14.08
N LEU A 125 9.88 13.06 -14.33
CA LEU A 125 10.86 13.29 -13.27
C LEU A 125 10.66 14.70 -12.70
N SER A 126 10.12 14.77 -11.49
CA SER A 126 10.37 15.85 -10.55
C SER A 126 11.82 15.79 -10.05
N ALA A 127 12.37 16.89 -9.54
CA ALA A 127 13.69 16.87 -8.90
C ALA A 127 13.56 16.37 -7.44
N GLY A 128 14.57 15.62 -6.95
CA GLY A 128 14.65 15.17 -5.56
C GLY A 128 14.97 13.68 -5.43
N ARG A 129 15.13 13.20 -4.18
CA ARG A 129 15.54 11.80 -3.88
C ARG A 129 14.48 10.75 -4.27
N LEU A 130 13.23 11.18 -4.37
CA LEU A 130 12.07 10.37 -4.73
C LEU A 130 11.49 10.78 -6.09
N ALA A 131 12.30 11.36 -6.96
CA ALA A 131 11.94 11.64 -8.34
C ALA A 131 11.29 10.40 -9.02
N GLY A 132 10.09 10.60 -9.58
CA GLY A 132 9.33 9.54 -10.27
C GLY A 132 8.76 8.43 -9.37
N GLN A 133 8.92 8.52 -8.04
CA GLN A 133 8.34 7.56 -7.10
C GLN A 133 6.85 7.86 -6.85
N VAL A 134 6.04 6.81 -6.81
CA VAL A 134 4.63 6.87 -6.41
C VAL A 134 4.47 6.29 -5.01
N VAL A 135 3.91 7.08 -4.11
CA VAL A 135 3.77 6.71 -2.70
C VAL A 135 2.31 6.73 -2.27
N LEU A 136 1.81 5.63 -1.71
CA LEU A 136 0.50 5.58 -1.04
C LEU A 136 0.71 5.80 0.47
N VAL A 137 0.11 6.85 1.04
CA VAL A 137 0.17 7.13 2.48
C VAL A 137 -1.21 6.94 3.10
N THR A 138 -1.38 5.89 3.91
CA THR A 138 -2.64 5.68 4.65
C THR A 138 -2.71 6.54 5.92
N GLY A 139 -3.90 7.03 6.27
CA GLY A 139 -4.04 8.06 7.29
C GLY A 139 -3.35 9.38 6.88
N GLY A 140 -3.30 9.65 5.57
CA GLY A 140 -2.52 10.74 4.98
C GLY A 140 -3.10 12.14 5.19
N ALA A 141 -4.34 12.26 5.68
CA ALA A 141 -5.02 13.56 5.72
C ALA A 141 -4.58 14.46 6.90
N GLN A 142 -3.92 13.90 7.92
CA GLN A 142 -3.56 14.67 9.13
C GLN A 142 -2.35 14.11 9.87
N GLY A 143 -1.86 14.87 10.86
CA GLY A 143 -0.81 14.46 11.78
C GLY A 143 0.48 14.01 11.07
N PHE A 144 1.00 12.84 11.46
CA PHE A 144 2.18 12.25 10.80
C PHE A 144 1.95 12.01 9.31
N GLY A 145 0.79 11.47 8.92
CA GLY A 145 0.52 11.12 7.52
C GLY A 145 0.60 12.32 6.59
N LYS A 146 -0.05 13.44 6.96
CA LYS A 146 0.02 14.70 6.19
C LYS A 146 1.45 15.23 6.10
N GLY A 147 2.16 15.31 7.22
CA GLY A 147 3.52 15.85 7.23
C GLY A 147 4.54 14.96 6.50
N ILE A 148 4.33 13.65 6.50
CA ILE A 148 5.11 12.69 5.70
C ILE A 148 4.80 12.90 4.22
N ALA A 149 3.52 12.94 3.82
CA ALA A 149 3.14 13.21 2.43
C ALA A 149 3.74 14.52 1.91
N GLU A 150 3.67 15.59 2.71
CA GLU A 150 4.27 16.89 2.41
C GLU A 150 5.78 16.80 2.18
N SER A 151 6.48 16.09 3.06
CA SER A 151 7.94 15.95 2.99
C SER A 151 8.37 15.06 1.81
N LEU A 152 7.62 13.99 1.50
CA LEU A 152 7.88 13.12 0.35
C LEU A 152 7.68 13.86 -0.99
N ILE A 153 6.65 14.71 -1.08
CA ILE A 153 6.42 15.57 -2.26
C ILE A 153 7.59 16.54 -2.48
N ARG A 154 8.15 17.11 -1.41
CA ARG A 154 9.35 17.96 -1.52
C ARG A 154 10.58 17.21 -2.03
N GLU A 155 10.63 15.90 -1.80
CA GLU A 155 11.66 15.02 -2.35
C GLU A 155 11.32 14.51 -3.76
N GLY A 156 10.23 14.98 -4.37
CA GLY A 156 9.84 14.67 -5.74
C GLY A 156 8.79 13.56 -5.88
N ALA A 157 8.30 12.95 -4.81
CA ALA A 157 7.31 11.90 -4.94
C ALA A 157 5.95 12.40 -5.47
N ALA A 158 5.27 11.58 -6.26
CA ALA A 158 3.82 11.64 -6.41
C ALA A 158 3.17 10.89 -5.24
N VAL A 159 2.21 11.49 -4.55
CA VAL A 159 1.64 10.94 -3.32
C VAL A 159 0.12 10.77 -3.42
N VAL A 160 -0.35 9.56 -3.13
CA VAL A 160 -1.76 9.33 -2.84
C VAL A 160 -2.01 9.51 -1.34
N VAL A 161 -2.83 10.49 -1.01
CA VAL A 161 -3.34 10.76 0.34
C VAL A 161 -4.56 9.86 0.55
N ALA A 162 -4.36 8.73 1.23
CA ALA A 162 -5.42 7.79 1.52
C ALA A 162 -5.94 7.99 2.95
N ASP A 163 -7.24 8.28 3.09
CA ASP A 163 -7.85 8.52 4.39
C ASP A 163 -9.34 8.18 4.40
N LEU A 164 -9.90 7.95 5.59
CA LEU A 164 -11.34 7.73 5.77
C LEU A 164 -12.12 9.05 5.67
N ASN A 165 -11.52 10.16 6.15
CA ASN A 165 -12.17 11.46 6.16
C ASN A 165 -11.98 12.17 4.82
N GLU A 166 -13.03 12.12 4.00
CA GLU A 166 -13.03 12.69 2.65
C GLU A 166 -12.83 14.21 2.64
N ALA A 167 -13.51 14.95 3.51
CA ALA A 167 -13.41 16.41 3.52
C ALA A 167 -11.97 16.89 3.83
N ILE A 168 -11.36 16.34 4.89
CA ILE A 168 -9.98 16.69 5.27
C ILE A 168 -8.98 16.16 4.25
N GLY A 169 -9.23 14.97 3.69
CA GLY A 169 -8.37 14.34 2.71
C GLY A 169 -8.29 15.13 1.39
N VAL A 170 -9.43 15.57 0.86
CA VAL A 170 -9.50 16.43 -0.33
C VAL A 170 -8.78 17.75 -0.08
N GLN A 171 -9.09 18.42 1.03
CA GLN A 171 -8.43 19.67 1.41
C GLN A 171 -6.91 19.50 1.50
N THR A 172 -6.45 18.40 2.09
CA THR A 172 -5.02 18.12 2.24
C THR A 172 -4.34 17.90 0.90
N ALA A 173 -4.93 17.12 -0.02
CA ALA A 173 -4.38 16.93 -1.36
C ALA A 173 -4.30 18.27 -2.13
N ASP A 174 -5.31 19.13 -2.02
CA ASP A 174 -5.30 20.46 -2.65
C ASP A 174 -4.21 21.38 -2.08
N GLU A 175 -4.03 21.38 -0.75
CA GLU A 175 -2.94 22.12 -0.10
C GLU A 175 -1.57 21.64 -0.57
N LEU A 176 -1.37 20.33 -0.66
CA LEU A 176 -0.12 19.73 -1.13
C LEU A 176 0.16 20.05 -2.60
N ASN A 177 -0.86 20.01 -3.46
CA ASN A 177 -0.74 20.41 -4.87
C ASN A 177 -0.40 21.89 -5.03
N ARG A 178 -1.04 22.77 -4.24
CA ARG A 178 -0.70 24.21 -4.21
C ARG A 178 0.74 24.44 -3.78
N MET A 179 1.20 23.73 -2.75
CA MET A 179 2.61 23.80 -2.30
C MET A 179 3.58 23.36 -3.40
N ALA A 180 3.26 22.28 -4.11
CA ALA A 180 4.13 21.72 -5.15
C ALA A 180 4.07 22.48 -6.48
N GLY A 181 3.04 23.30 -6.70
CA GLY A 181 2.80 23.96 -7.99
C GLY A 181 2.36 23.00 -9.10
N GLY A 182 1.82 21.83 -8.77
CA GLY A 182 1.44 20.80 -9.73
C GLY A 182 0.59 19.68 -9.13
N ALA A 183 0.00 18.84 -9.99
CA ALA A 183 -0.87 17.73 -9.61
C ALA A 183 -0.07 16.49 -9.19
N VAL A 184 0.63 16.59 -8.06
CA VAL A 184 1.48 15.52 -7.51
C VAL A 184 0.84 14.79 -6.32
N ALA A 185 -0.26 15.32 -5.77
CA ALA A 185 -1.03 14.73 -4.70
C ALA A 185 -2.45 14.37 -5.16
N ARG A 186 -2.94 13.18 -4.80
CA ARG A 186 -4.32 12.74 -5.06
C ARG A 186 -4.96 12.19 -3.80
N PHE A 187 -6.13 12.70 -3.44
CA PHE A 187 -6.93 12.09 -2.39
C PHE A 187 -7.65 10.83 -2.88
N VAL A 188 -7.66 9.79 -2.04
CA VAL A 188 -8.46 8.58 -2.22
C VAL A 188 -9.14 8.21 -0.90
N ARG A 189 -10.48 8.13 -0.89
CA ARG A 189 -11.21 7.67 0.28
C ARG A 189 -10.92 6.20 0.52
N MET A 190 -10.37 5.86 1.68
CA MET A 190 -9.89 4.51 1.98
C MET A 190 -10.14 4.15 3.44
N ASP A 191 -10.87 3.05 3.65
CA ASP A 191 -10.98 2.39 4.94
C ASP A 191 -9.99 1.24 5.02
N VAL A 192 -8.96 1.39 5.85
CA VAL A 192 -7.89 0.39 6.02
C VAL A 192 -8.36 -0.92 6.66
N THR A 193 -9.55 -0.94 7.25
CA THR A 193 -10.16 -2.17 7.80
C THR A 193 -10.92 -2.99 6.75
N SER A 194 -11.11 -2.43 5.55
CA SER A 194 -11.83 -3.05 4.44
C SER A 194 -10.88 -3.37 3.28
N LEU A 195 -10.68 -4.67 3.04
CA LEU A 195 -9.82 -5.14 1.94
C LEU A 195 -10.30 -4.61 0.57
N ALA A 196 -11.60 -4.63 0.31
CA ALA A 196 -12.15 -4.12 -0.95
C ALA A 196 -11.90 -2.62 -1.13
N SER A 197 -11.93 -1.84 -0.04
CA SER A 197 -11.58 -0.42 -0.07
C SER A 197 -10.09 -0.21 -0.40
N LEU A 198 -9.22 -1.03 0.17
CA LEU A 198 -7.78 -1.00 -0.08
C LEU A 198 -7.45 -1.39 -1.53
N GLU A 199 -8.01 -2.49 -2.03
CA GLU A 199 -7.83 -2.93 -3.42
C GLU A 199 -8.29 -1.85 -4.42
N THR A 200 -9.43 -1.22 -4.14
CA THR A 200 -9.94 -0.12 -4.98
C THR A 200 -8.99 1.08 -4.97
N GLY A 201 -8.47 1.48 -3.80
CA GLY A 201 -7.59 2.64 -3.72
C GLY A 201 -6.18 2.39 -4.25
N VAL A 202 -5.65 1.15 -4.15
CA VAL A 202 -4.43 0.75 -4.86
C VAL A 202 -4.64 0.82 -6.37
N ALA A 203 -5.77 0.32 -6.87
CA ALA A 203 -6.09 0.41 -8.30
C ALA A 203 -6.21 1.87 -8.78
N GLU A 204 -6.79 2.75 -7.97
CA GLU A 204 -6.86 4.19 -8.25
C GLU A 204 -5.46 4.85 -8.26
N THR A 205 -4.58 4.41 -7.37
CA THR A 205 -3.17 4.88 -7.32
C THR A 205 -2.46 4.56 -8.63
N VAL A 206 -2.58 3.32 -9.10
CA VAL A 206 -2.03 2.90 -10.39
C VAL A 206 -2.68 3.64 -11.55
N ARG A 207 -4.00 3.85 -11.51
CA ARG A 207 -4.75 4.59 -12.55
C ARG A 207 -4.24 6.01 -12.72
N VAL A 208 -3.91 6.68 -11.61
CA VAL A 208 -3.53 8.10 -11.62
C VAL A 208 -2.04 8.30 -11.89
N PHE A 209 -1.18 7.44 -11.33
CA PHE A 209 0.26 7.67 -11.34
C PHE A 209 1.08 6.53 -11.99
N GLY A 210 0.42 5.50 -12.51
CA GLY A 210 1.06 4.43 -13.27
C GLY A 210 1.79 3.38 -12.42
N GLY A 211 1.66 3.41 -11.09
CA GLY A 211 2.23 2.38 -10.23
C GLY A 211 2.15 2.68 -8.74
N LEU A 212 2.86 1.91 -7.94
CA LEU A 212 3.04 2.04 -6.50
C LEU A 212 4.45 1.56 -6.12
N ASP A 213 5.34 2.48 -5.77
CA ASP A 213 6.73 2.16 -5.41
C ASP A 213 6.92 2.05 -3.90
N ILE A 214 6.20 2.89 -3.15
CA ILE A 214 6.29 2.92 -1.67
C ILE A 214 4.88 2.89 -1.07
N LEU A 215 4.62 1.90 -0.22
CA LEU A 215 3.45 1.89 0.66
C LEU A 215 3.86 2.39 2.05
N VAL A 216 3.35 3.54 2.46
CA VAL A 216 3.47 4.04 3.84
C VAL A 216 2.20 3.68 4.62
N ALA A 217 2.24 2.56 5.33
CA ALA A 217 1.14 2.10 6.19
C ALA A 217 1.17 2.86 7.52
N ASN A 218 0.44 3.98 7.59
CA ASN A 218 0.49 4.94 8.71
C ASN A 218 -0.81 5.02 9.53
N ALA A 219 -1.84 4.24 9.22
CA ALA A 219 -3.04 4.20 10.03
C ALA A 219 -2.78 3.67 11.46
N GLY A 220 -3.43 4.29 12.45
CA GLY A 220 -3.40 3.81 13.82
C GLY A 220 -4.32 4.57 14.78
N VAL A 221 -4.84 3.85 15.77
CA VAL A 221 -5.66 4.41 16.86
C VAL A 221 -5.15 3.93 18.20
N LEU A 222 -5.32 4.77 19.22
CA LEU A 222 -4.97 4.48 20.60
C LEU A 222 -6.22 4.60 21.48
N LYS A 223 -6.43 3.59 22.32
CA LYS A 223 -7.38 3.61 23.44
C LYS A 223 -6.62 3.23 24.71
N ALA A 224 -6.61 4.13 25.68
CA ALA A 224 -5.97 3.91 26.96
C ALA A 224 -6.99 3.39 27.97
N GLY A 225 -6.55 2.49 28.85
CA GLY A 225 -7.35 1.91 29.92
C GLY A 225 -6.52 0.93 30.75
N SER A 226 -6.81 0.79 32.03
CA SER A 226 -6.26 -0.33 32.80
C SER A 226 -6.89 -1.66 32.37
N ILE A 227 -6.36 -2.78 32.87
CA ILE A 227 -6.87 -4.12 32.56
C ILE A 227 -8.35 -4.28 32.97
N GLU A 228 -8.76 -3.61 34.04
CA GLU A 228 -10.15 -3.67 34.54
C GLU A 228 -11.10 -2.69 33.83
N GLU A 229 -10.57 -1.68 33.14
CA GLU A 229 -11.35 -0.57 32.56
C GLU A 229 -11.51 -0.67 31.03
N LEU A 230 -10.54 -1.26 30.32
CA LEU A 230 -10.59 -1.31 28.86
C LEU A 230 -11.57 -2.39 28.42
N ASP A 231 -12.63 -1.97 27.72
CA ASP A 231 -13.59 -2.92 27.17
C ASP A 231 -13.06 -3.68 25.93
N GLU A 232 -13.66 -4.83 25.65
CA GLU A 232 -13.31 -5.71 24.54
C GLU A 232 -13.46 -5.01 23.18
N ARG A 233 -14.47 -4.15 23.01
CA ARG A 233 -14.70 -3.43 21.75
C ARG A 233 -13.58 -2.46 21.43
N ALA A 234 -13.04 -1.79 22.45
CA ALA A 234 -11.89 -0.90 22.32
C ALA A 234 -10.63 -1.70 21.98
N PHE A 235 -10.45 -2.89 22.58
CA PHE A 235 -9.36 -3.80 22.25
C PHE A 235 -9.44 -4.25 20.77
N ASP A 236 -10.62 -4.69 20.33
CA ASP A 236 -10.89 -5.13 18.96
C ASP A 236 -10.67 -4.01 17.95
N LEU A 237 -11.16 -2.79 18.24
CA LEU A 237 -10.93 -1.64 17.37
C LEU A 237 -9.43 -1.35 17.20
N VAL A 238 -8.69 -1.34 18.31
CA VAL A 238 -7.24 -1.07 18.29
C VAL A 238 -6.50 -2.13 17.48
N THR A 239 -6.81 -3.41 17.68
CA THR A 239 -6.15 -4.50 16.95
C THR A 239 -6.58 -4.55 15.48
N ALA A 240 -7.86 -4.31 15.17
CA ALA A 240 -8.36 -4.24 13.81
C ALA A 240 -7.64 -3.16 12.99
N VAL A 241 -7.45 -1.96 13.57
CA VAL A 241 -6.84 -0.82 12.86
C VAL A 241 -5.31 -0.85 12.89
N ASN A 242 -4.67 -1.27 13.99
CA ASN A 242 -3.21 -1.18 14.09
C ASN A 242 -2.48 -2.42 13.58
N TYR A 243 -3.10 -3.59 13.70
CA TYR A 243 -2.48 -4.88 13.38
C TYR A 243 -3.08 -5.49 12.11
N LYS A 244 -4.38 -5.81 12.11
CA LYS A 244 -5.04 -6.46 10.96
C LYS A 244 -5.01 -5.56 9.72
N ALA A 245 -5.30 -4.26 9.87
CA ALA A 245 -5.29 -3.35 8.73
C ALA A 245 -3.90 -3.22 8.07
N TYR A 246 -2.80 -3.34 8.84
CA TYR A 246 -1.46 -3.36 8.25
C TYR A 246 -1.29 -4.56 7.31
N PHE A 247 -1.67 -5.76 7.75
CA PHE A 247 -1.74 -6.94 6.89
C PHE A 247 -2.59 -6.69 5.63
N LEU A 248 -3.78 -6.10 5.78
CA LEU A 248 -4.66 -5.84 4.63
C LEU A 248 -4.04 -4.83 3.64
N CYS A 249 -3.37 -3.79 4.14
CA CYS A 249 -2.67 -2.82 3.28
C CYS A 249 -1.58 -3.50 2.45
N VAL A 250 -0.75 -4.34 3.08
CA VAL A 250 0.29 -5.10 2.38
C VAL A 250 -0.33 -6.05 1.36
N ARG A 251 -1.35 -6.82 1.77
CA ARG A 251 -2.08 -7.74 0.88
C ARG A 251 -2.63 -7.05 -0.37
N ALA A 252 -3.17 -5.84 -0.24
CA ALA A 252 -3.73 -5.11 -1.37
C ALA A 252 -2.64 -4.53 -2.31
N ALA A 253 -1.48 -4.14 -1.78
CA ALA A 253 -0.40 -3.54 -2.56
C ALA A 253 0.46 -4.57 -3.32
N VAL A 254 0.68 -5.75 -2.71
CA VAL A 254 1.59 -6.78 -3.23
C VAL A 254 1.32 -7.20 -4.68
N PRO A 255 0.06 -7.43 -5.14
CA PRO A 255 -0.19 -7.83 -6.53
C PRO A 255 0.34 -6.84 -7.57
N VAL A 256 0.15 -5.54 -7.33
CA VAL A 256 0.65 -4.48 -8.24
C VAL A 256 2.17 -4.39 -8.17
N MET A 257 2.76 -4.46 -6.98
CA MET A 257 4.21 -4.43 -6.81
C MET A 257 4.90 -5.63 -7.48
N LYS A 258 4.35 -6.85 -7.31
CA LYS A 258 4.85 -8.06 -8.01
C LYS A 258 4.77 -7.90 -9.53
N LEU A 259 3.67 -7.34 -10.04
CA LEU A 259 3.51 -7.05 -11.47
C LEU A 259 4.55 -6.03 -11.96
N GLN A 260 4.77 -4.96 -11.21
CA GLN A 260 5.82 -3.97 -11.51
C GLN A 260 7.22 -4.61 -11.54
N ARG A 261 7.56 -5.46 -10.58
CA ARG A 261 8.84 -6.20 -10.59
C ARG A 261 8.99 -7.08 -11.82
N ALA A 262 7.92 -7.78 -12.22
CA ALA A 262 7.94 -8.63 -13.40
C ALA A 262 8.16 -7.83 -14.70
N LEU A 263 7.58 -6.64 -14.79
CA LEU A 263 7.71 -5.75 -15.95
C LEU A 263 9.04 -4.97 -15.95
N CYS A 264 9.60 -4.69 -14.79
CA CYS A 264 10.85 -3.95 -14.60
C CYS A 264 11.80 -4.74 -13.70
N PRO A 265 12.48 -5.79 -14.22
CA PRO A 265 13.45 -6.55 -13.45
C PRO A 265 14.53 -5.64 -12.87
N GLY A 266 14.94 -5.88 -11.62
CA GLY A 266 15.97 -5.11 -10.94
C GLY A 266 15.45 -3.96 -10.07
N ILE A 267 14.20 -3.51 -10.21
CA ILE A 267 13.67 -2.46 -9.33
C ILE A 267 13.37 -2.97 -7.91
N TRP A 268 13.63 -2.11 -6.93
CA TRP A 268 13.16 -2.28 -5.56
C TRP A 268 11.95 -1.38 -5.28
N MET A 269 11.07 -1.90 -4.43
CA MET A 269 9.90 -1.22 -3.88
C MET A 269 9.91 -1.39 -2.36
N ASP A 270 9.16 -0.55 -1.65
CA ASP A 270 9.19 -0.51 -0.19
C ASP A 270 7.78 -0.53 0.41
N VAL A 271 7.63 -1.32 1.47
CA VAL A 271 6.53 -1.22 2.42
C VAL A 271 7.11 -0.69 3.72
N VAL A 272 6.64 0.48 4.16
CA VAL A 272 7.06 1.09 5.41
C VAL A 272 5.86 1.22 6.34
N GLN A 273 5.90 0.51 7.47
CA GLN A 273 4.94 0.70 8.54
C GLN A 273 5.35 1.88 9.42
N ILE A 274 4.45 2.84 9.65
CA ILE A 274 4.63 3.81 10.73
C ILE A 274 4.10 3.17 12.02
N ASN A 275 5.04 2.60 12.77
CA ASN A 275 4.81 1.91 14.02
C ASN A 275 4.86 2.93 15.19
N SER A 276 5.54 2.63 16.28
CA SER A 276 5.68 3.47 17.46
C SER A 276 6.83 2.97 18.31
N LYS A 277 7.43 3.82 19.13
CA LYS A 277 8.28 3.38 20.25
C LYS A 277 7.57 2.36 21.18
N SER A 278 6.23 2.39 21.25
CA SER A 278 5.43 1.41 22.00
C SER A 278 5.40 0.01 21.37
N GLY A 279 5.96 -0.16 20.16
CA GLY A 279 6.26 -1.48 19.58
C GLY A 279 7.62 -2.04 20.04
N LEU A 280 8.46 -1.22 20.69
CA LEU A 280 9.78 -1.61 21.19
C LEU A 280 9.77 -1.78 22.72
N GLU A 281 8.89 -1.07 23.41
CA GLU A 281 8.74 -1.12 24.87
C GLU A 281 7.25 -1.10 25.24
N GLY A 282 6.88 -1.88 26.27
CA GLY A 282 5.53 -1.89 26.80
C GLY A 282 5.07 -0.50 27.26
N SER A 283 3.78 -0.20 27.08
CA SER A 283 3.20 1.10 27.44
C SER A 283 2.11 0.95 28.50
N ASN A 284 2.35 1.55 29.67
CA ASN A 284 1.44 1.46 30.82
C ASN A 284 0.02 1.95 30.45
N LYS A 285 -1.00 1.12 30.77
CA LYS A 285 -2.41 1.32 30.44
C LYS A 285 -2.71 1.54 28.94
N ASN A 286 -1.84 1.04 28.07
CA ASN A 286 -2.02 1.07 26.61
C ASN A 286 -1.73 -0.31 25.99
N PHE A 287 -2.05 -1.39 26.71
CA PHE A 287 -1.63 -2.75 26.35
C PHE A 287 -2.16 -3.22 24.99
N ALA A 288 -3.39 -2.85 24.60
CA ALA A 288 -3.91 -3.15 23.26
C ALA A 288 -3.10 -2.44 22.16
N TYR A 289 -2.73 -1.17 22.40
CA TYR A 289 -1.92 -0.39 21.47
C TYR A 289 -0.49 -0.93 21.39
N ALA A 290 0.17 -1.13 22.53
CA ALA A 290 1.53 -1.67 22.56
C ALA A 290 1.56 -3.08 21.92
N GLY A 291 0.67 -3.99 22.34
CA GLY A 291 0.59 -5.33 21.77
C GLY A 291 0.39 -5.34 20.25
N SER A 292 -0.51 -4.50 19.72
CA SER A 292 -0.69 -4.37 18.27
C SER A 292 0.54 -3.79 17.55
N LYS A 293 1.29 -2.89 18.19
CA LYS A 293 2.54 -2.31 17.64
C LYS A 293 3.72 -3.28 17.70
N PHE A 294 3.85 -4.08 18.77
CA PHE A 294 4.78 -5.22 18.82
C PHE A 294 4.44 -6.25 17.73
N GLY A 295 3.16 -6.63 17.61
CA GLY A 295 2.69 -7.52 16.55
C GLY A 295 3.01 -6.99 15.15
N GLY A 296 2.87 -5.68 14.93
CA GLY A 296 3.23 -5.03 13.66
C GLY A 296 4.69 -5.23 13.25
N ILE A 297 5.61 -5.28 14.22
CA ILE A 297 7.03 -5.60 13.96
C ILE A 297 7.18 -7.08 13.57
N GLY A 298 6.47 -7.99 14.23
CA GLY A 298 6.43 -9.40 13.85
C GLY A 298 5.90 -9.61 12.41
N LEU A 299 4.85 -8.86 12.03
CA LEU A 299 4.36 -8.83 10.65
C LEU A 299 5.40 -8.28 9.68
N THR A 300 6.07 -7.18 10.03
CA THR A 300 7.14 -6.59 9.22
C THR A 300 8.22 -7.63 8.89
N GLN A 301 8.70 -8.35 9.89
CA GLN A 301 9.71 -9.41 9.72
C GLN A 301 9.19 -10.55 8.84
N SER A 302 7.96 -11.00 9.07
CA SER A 302 7.35 -12.09 8.30
C SER A 302 7.16 -11.69 6.83
N PHE A 303 6.63 -10.50 6.58
CA PHE A 303 6.45 -9.97 5.23
C PHE A 303 7.79 -9.71 4.52
N ALA A 304 8.82 -9.26 5.24
CA ALA A 304 10.15 -9.07 4.66
C ALA A 304 10.73 -10.39 4.12
N LEU A 305 10.59 -11.49 4.88
CA LEU A 305 11.04 -12.81 4.45
C LEU A 305 10.29 -13.31 3.21
N GLU A 306 8.98 -13.09 3.14
CA GLU A 306 8.15 -13.52 2.01
C GLU A 306 8.38 -12.64 0.76
N LEU A 307 8.47 -11.33 0.93
CA LEU A 307 8.34 -10.39 -0.18
C LEU A 307 9.66 -9.99 -0.84
N VAL A 308 10.80 -10.32 -0.22
CA VAL A 308 12.14 -9.98 -0.74
C VAL A 308 12.43 -10.60 -2.11
N GLU A 309 11.95 -11.81 -2.40
CA GLU A 309 12.13 -12.46 -3.72
C GLU A 309 11.46 -11.69 -4.86
N TYR A 310 10.48 -10.83 -4.53
CA TYR A 310 9.76 -9.97 -5.46
C TYR A 310 10.33 -8.54 -5.52
N GLY A 311 11.50 -8.29 -4.92
CA GLY A 311 12.10 -6.97 -4.88
C GLY A 311 11.33 -5.97 -3.99
N ILE A 312 10.66 -6.46 -2.95
CA ILE A 312 9.90 -5.62 -2.02
C ILE A 312 10.56 -5.71 -0.64
N LYS A 313 11.09 -4.58 -0.16
CA LYS A 313 11.58 -4.45 1.22
C LYS A 313 10.44 -4.10 2.15
N VAL A 314 10.46 -4.61 3.37
CA VAL A 314 9.41 -4.34 4.36
C VAL A 314 10.05 -3.94 5.67
N ASN A 315 9.81 -2.72 6.13
CA ASN A 315 10.43 -2.17 7.33
C ASN A 315 9.39 -1.42 8.19
N SER A 316 9.69 -1.27 9.47
CA SER A 316 8.93 -0.51 10.44
C SER A 316 9.73 0.68 10.91
N ILE A 317 9.11 1.86 11.00
CA ILE A 317 9.67 3.02 11.67
C ILE A 317 8.94 3.19 13.01
N CYS A 318 9.69 3.29 14.10
CA CYS A 318 9.18 3.39 15.46
C CYS A 318 9.41 4.82 16.00
N PRO A 319 8.52 5.78 15.68
CA PRO A 319 8.69 7.16 16.11
C PRO A 319 8.46 7.33 17.62
N GLY A 320 9.10 8.37 18.16
CA GLY A 320 8.74 8.99 19.42
C GLY A 320 7.42 9.79 19.30
N ASN A 321 7.14 10.63 20.29
CA ASN A 321 5.91 11.41 20.31
C ASN A 321 6.02 12.63 19.37
N TYR A 322 5.01 12.84 18.54
CA TYR A 322 4.84 14.10 17.80
C TYR A 322 4.01 15.07 18.63
N TYR A 323 4.69 15.89 19.42
CA TYR A 323 4.04 16.76 20.40
C TYR A 323 3.24 17.87 19.74
N GLU A 324 3.66 18.37 18.59
CA GLU A 324 2.97 19.42 17.84
C GLU A 324 1.79 18.87 17.02
N GLY A 325 1.68 17.54 16.90
CA GLY A 325 0.59 16.88 16.20
C GLY A 325 -0.75 16.94 16.94
N PRO A 326 -1.87 16.73 16.23
CA PRO A 326 -3.22 16.85 16.79
C PRO A 326 -3.47 15.89 17.97
N LEU A 327 -2.85 14.71 17.98
CA LEU A 327 -2.99 13.76 19.10
C LEU A 327 -2.52 14.37 20.43
N TRP A 328 -1.47 15.19 20.42
CA TRP A 328 -0.88 15.75 21.64
C TRP A 328 -1.34 17.18 21.93
N SER A 329 -1.34 18.04 20.91
CA SER A 329 -1.53 19.49 21.06
C SER A 329 -2.94 20.00 20.75
N ASP A 330 -3.90 19.13 20.39
CA ASP A 330 -5.30 19.57 20.24
C ASP A 330 -5.79 20.22 21.56
N PRO A 331 -6.37 21.43 21.49
CA PRO A 331 -6.69 22.24 22.67
C PRO A 331 -7.84 21.68 23.52
N GLU A 332 -8.64 20.76 22.98
CA GLU A 332 -9.79 20.18 23.67
C GLU A 332 -9.54 18.71 24.05
N LYS A 333 -8.98 17.96 23.10
CA LYS A 333 -8.89 16.48 23.11
C LYS A 333 -7.45 15.98 23.12
N GLY A 334 -6.45 16.86 23.01
CA GLY A 334 -5.05 16.48 22.99
C GLY A 334 -4.57 15.86 24.30
N LEU A 335 -3.58 14.96 24.20
CA LEU A 335 -3.04 14.25 25.36
C LEU A 335 -2.47 15.18 26.43
N PHE A 336 -1.92 16.35 26.08
CA PHE A 336 -1.42 17.30 27.10
C PHE A 336 -2.54 17.80 28.01
N VAL A 337 -3.68 18.18 27.42
CA VAL A 337 -4.86 18.66 28.14
C VAL A 337 -5.45 17.54 28.98
N GLN A 338 -5.59 16.34 28.43
CA GLN A 338 -6.10 15.17 29.15
C GLN A 338 -5.20 14.80 30.34
N TYR A 339 -3.88 14.82 30.16
CA TYR A 339 -2.92 14.43 31.21
C TYR A 339 -2.85 15.45 32.34
N LEU A 340 -3.03 16.74 32.02
CA LEU A 340 -3.19 17.77 33.05
C LEU A 340 -4.48 17.53 33.86
N ARG A 341 -5.63 17.35 33.18
CA ARG A 341 -6.94 17.15 33.83
C ARG A 341 -6.99 15.90 34.71
N THR A 342 -6.33 14.83 34.29
CA THR A 342 -6.31 13.55 35.02
C THR A 342 -5.23 13.47 36.09
N GLY A 343 -4.40 14.52 36.26
CA GLY A 343 -3.29 14.50 37.22
C GLY A 343 -2.23 13.45 36.90
N LYS A 344 -2.11 13.03 35.64
CA LYS A 344 -1.20 11.95 35.22
C LYS A 344 0.27 12.29 35.45
N VAL A 345 0.61 13.58 35.43
CA VAL A 345 1.94 14.08 35.79
C VAL A 345 1.86 14.69 37.19
N PRO A 346 2.42 14.01 38.22
CA PRO A 346 2.40 14.53 39.58
C PRO A 346 3.02 15.93 39.66
N GLY A 347 2.28 16.88 40.25
CA GLY A 347 2.73 18.25 40.45
C GLY A 347 2.57 19.20 39.25
N ALA A 348 2.10 18.72 38.09
CA ALA A 348 1.82 19.59 36.95
C ALA A 348 0.61 20.50 37.23
N LYS A 349 0.78 21.81 37.01
CA LYS A 349 -0.28 22.83 37.17
C LYS A 349 -0.72 23.41 35.83
N THR A 350 0.13 23.32 34.81
CA THR A 350 -0.07 23.88 33.48
C THR A 350 0.18 22.84 32.39
N ILE A 351 -0.28 23.12 31.17
CA ILE A 351 0.04 22.31 30.00
C ILE A 351 1.56 22.27 29.76
N ASP A 352 2.26 23.37 30.04
CA ASP A 352 3.70 23.47 29.85
C ASP A 352 4.47 22.60 30.85
N ASP A 353 3.97 22.41 32.08
CA ASP A 353 4.53 21.44 33.03
C ASP A 353 4.45 20.01 32.48
N VAL A 354 3.30 19.65 31.88
CA VAL A 354 3.11 18.33 31.25
C VAL A 354 4.04 18.19 30.05
N LYS A 355 4.15 19.20 29.19
CA LYS A 355 5.08 19.22 28.05
C LYS A 355 6.52 19.04 28.52
N ALA A 356 6.97 19.83 29.49
CA ALA A 356 8.32 19.78 30.03
C ALA A 356 8.65 18.39 30.62
N PHE A 357 7.70 17.78 31.34
CA PHE A 357 7.85 16.42 31.85
C PHE A 357 8.08 15.39 30.74
N TYR A 358 7.27 15.41 29.68
CA TYR A 358 7.41 14.43 28.59
C TYR A 358 8.62 14.72 27.69
N MET A 359 8.91 15.98 27.38
CA MET A 359 10.14 16.38 26.68
C MET A 359 11.38 15.99 27.47
N GLY A 360 11.32 16.02 28.81
CA GLY A 360 12.42 15.63 29.67
C GLY A 360 12.79 14.15 29.63
N LYS A 361 11.89 13.30 29.10
CA LYS A 361 12.15 11.86 28.87
C LYS A 361 12.89 11.59 27.56
N VAL A 362 13.03 12.59 26.69
CA VAL A 362 13.72 12.48 25.41
C VAL A 362 15.12 13.09 25.56
N PRO A 363 16.21 12.32 25.38
CA PRO A 363 17.57 12.87 25.47
C PRO A 363 17.81 14.10 24.59
N MET A 364 17.26 14.13 23.37
CA MET A 364 17.33 15.30 22.46
C MET A 364 16.39 16.46 22.82
N ARG A 365 15.60 16.36 23.91
CA ARG A 365 14.73 17.42 24.47
C ARG A 365 13.75 18.05 23.47
N ARG A 366 13.26 17.27 22.50
CA ARG A 366 12.21 17.69 21.55
C ARG A 366 11.32 16.53 21.13
N GLY A 367 10.17 16.85 20.53
CA GLY A 367 9.30 15.87 19.88
C GLY A 367 9.89 15.32 18.57
N CYS A 368 9.34 14.20 18.12
CA CYS A 368 9.59 13.64 16.79
C CYS A 368 8.68 14.34 15.77
N SER A 369 9.26 14.91 14.72
CA SER A 369 8.52 15.56 13.64
C SER A 369 8.24 14.59 12.48
N PRO A 370 7.26 14.89 11.60
CA PRO A 370 7.07 14.14 10.37
C PRO A 370 8.30 14.12 9.45
N LEU A 371 9.14 15.16 9.50
CA LEU A 371 10.40 15.22 8.76
C LEU A 371 11.42 14.20 9.29
N ASP A 372 11.50 14.00 10.61
CA ASP A 372 12.38 12.96 11.19
C ASP A 372 11.97 11.57 10.70
N VAL A 373 10.66 11.30 10.66
CA VAL A 373 10.12 10.04 10.13
C VAL A 373 10.38 9.91 8.63
N THR A 374 10.22 10.98 7.87
CA THR A 374 10.48 10.98 6.42
C THR A 374 11.95 10.70 6.12
N ARG A 375 12.89 11.26 6.89
CA ARG A 375 14.32 10.95 6.75
C ARG A 375 14.61 9.45 6.96
N ALA A 376 13.92 8.82 7.90
CA ALA A 376 14.00 7.37 8.10
C ALA A 376 13.39 6.57 6.93
N ILE A 377 12.28 7.04 6.34
CA ILE A 377 11.72 6.45 5.10
C ILE A 377 12.75 6.51 3.98
N LEU A 378 13.38 7.67 3.75
CA LEU A 378 14.38 7.85 2.71
C LEU A 378 15.61 6.96 2.94
N TYR A 379 16.09 6.86 4.18
CA TYR A 379 17.17 5.93 4.54
C TYR A 379 16.81 4.49 4.18
N LEU A 380 15.63 4.00 4.62
CA LEU A 380 15.18 2.64 4.35
C LEU A 380 14.98 2.39 2.85
N HIS A 381 14.50 3.39 2.10
CA HIS A 381 14.31 3.30 0.66
C HIS A 381 15.65 3.15 -0.08
N GLU A 382 16.63 3.99 0.26
CA GLU A 382 17.95 4.00 -0.39
C GLU A 382 18.86 2.83 0.04
N GLN A 383 18.65 2.28 1.24
CA GLN A 383 19.42 1.15 1.73
C GLN A 383 19.01 -0.15 1.01
N GLU A 384 19.86 -0.66 0.13
CA GLU A 384 19.55 -1.87 -0.68
C GLU A 384 19.69 -3.18 0.09
N TYR A 385 20.48 -3.22 1.16
CA TYR A 385 20.81 -4.46 1.88
C TYR A 385 20.10 -4.60 3.24
N GLU A 386 18.95 -3.92 3.43
CA GLU A 386 18.20 -3.93 4.68
C GLU A 386 16.70 -4.16 4.47
N THR A 387 16.14 -5.15 5.17
CA THR A 387 14.70 -5.42 5.22
C THR A 387 14.35 -6.11 6.55
N GLY A 388 13.10 -6.05 6.97
CA GLY A 388 12.59 -6.67 8.20
C GLY A 388 12.92 -5.90 9.48
N GLN A 389 13.37 -4.65 9.38
CA GLN A 389 13.88 -3.89 10.53
C GLN A 389 12.81 -3.06 11.23
N ALA A 390 13.01 -2.82 12.53
CA ALA A 390 12.24 -1.87 13.33
C ALA A 390 13.16 -0.71 13.73
N LEU A 391 13.13 0.37 12.95
CA LEU A 391 14.02 1.51 13.07
C LEU A 391 13.50 2.54 14.09
N PRO A 392 14.16 2.75 15.24
CA PRO A 392 13.74 3.75 16.22
C PRO A 392 14.01 5.18 15.73
N VAL A 393 13.00 6.06 15.82
CA VAL A 393 13.13 7.51 15.58
C VAL A 393 12.64 8.24 16.83
N THR A 394 13.41 8.10 17.92
CA THR A 394 12.93 8.37 19.28
C THR A 394 13.69 9.47 20.00
N GLY A 395 14.61 10.17 19.33
CA GLY A 395 15.45 11.20 19.95
C GLY A 395 16.33 10.66 21.10
N GLY A 396 16.70 9.39 21.03
CA GLY A 396 17.46 8.65 22.05
C GLY A 396 16.61 8.05 23.17
N GLN A 397 15.29 8.20 23.16
CA GLN A 397 14.43 7.68 24.23
C GLN A 397 14.40 6.15 24.29
N VAL A 398 14.53 5.48 23.13
CA VAL A 398 14.69 4.03 23.03
C VAL A 398 15.91 3.77 22.17
N MET A 399 16.85 2.99 22.69
CA MET A 399 18.07 2.55 22.00
C MET A 399 18.01 1.02 21.84
N MET A 400 18.32 0.53 20.64
CA MET A 400 18.39 -0.92 20.36
C MET A 400 19.82 -1.38 20.66
N ASN A 401 19.96 -2.49 21.38
CA ASN A 401 21.24 -3.09 21.75
C ASN A 401 21.50 -4.40 21.00
#